data_AF-A0A927LU49-F1
#
_entry.id   AF-A0A927LU49-F1
#
_cell.length_a   1.000
_cell.length_b   1.000
_cell.length_c   1.000
_cell.angle_alpha   90.00
_cell.angle_beta   90.00
_cell.angle_gamma   90.00
#
_symmetry.space_group_name_H-M   'P 1'
#
loop_
_entity.id
_entity.type
_entity.pdbx_description
1 polymer ?
#
loop_
_entity_poly.entity_id
_entity_poly.type
_entity_poly.pdbx_seq_one_letter_code
_entity_poly.pdbx_strand_id
1 'polypeptide(L)'
;MQRNFIIGMILMIISAYPLFLIVQENVLDSYVNSRYEIKEFIDIRNMRHRVVTQVSNDLASPIIWRNNTVEVITKDTGRDAPTSNNQNKRIKQIIIKINGMEESLPTEALLPQKITKDSDFLSWLNILEIKDKKSNKEKLAIVQRLVNDWNNREVEHQKWRILYVDEDMRVTEETFSYIDRGKHLLGVKLLLDSSESTTWIGYKSDIAYTLPSILFPLIYPTGTFLIGIVVLITWSNNNRKKRLVI
;
A
#
# COMPACT_ATOMS: atom_id res chain seq x y z
N MET A 1 37.69 -17.45 -25.61
CA MET A 1 37.55 -15.97 -25.59
C MET A 1 36.10 -15.51 -25.73
N GLN A 2 35.26 -16.18 -26.52
CA GLN A 2 33.81 -15.89 -26.64
C GLN A 2 33.01 -16.14 -25.35
N ARG A 3 33.44 -17.08 -24.49
CA ARG A 3 32.76 -17.44 -23.24
C ARG A 3 32.49 -16.24 -22.31
N ASN A 4 33.48 -15.36 -22.10
CA ASN A 4 33.31 -14.22 -21.17
C ASN A 4 32.32 -13.18 -21.72
N PHE A 5 32.33 -12.96 -23.03
CA PHE A 5 31.35 -12.09 -23.68
C PHE A 5 29.92 -12.62 -23.48
N ILE A 6 29.72 -13.91 -23.73
CA ILE A 6 28.41 -14.58 -23.55
C ILE A 6 27.96 -14.46 -22.08
N ILE A 7 28.84 -14.73 -21.12
CA ILE A 7 28.52 -14.61 -19.68
C ILE A 7 28.10 -13.17 -19.33
N GLY A 8 28.86 -12.16 -19.78
CA GLY A 8 28.54 -10.76 -19.51
C GLY A 8 27.18 -10.34 -20.08
N MET A 9 26.89 -10.76 -21.31
CA MET A 9 25.58 -10.52 -21.96
C MET A 9 24.44 -11.17 -21.19
N ILE A 10 24.59 -12.45 -20.80
CA ILE A 10 23.56 -13.18 -20.04
C ILE A 10 23.27 -12.48 -18.71
N LEU A 11 24.30 -12.09 -17.96
CA LEU A 11 24.15 -11.38 -16.69
C LEU A 11 23.38 -10.07 -16.85
N MET A 12 23.69 -9.29 -17.89
CA MET A 12 22.98 -8.04 -18.17
C MET A 12 21.52 -8.29 -18.56
N ILE A 13 21.24 -9.24 -19.46
CA ILE A 13 19.89 -9.52 -19.96
C ILE A 13 18.98 -9.98 -18.80
N ILE A 14 19.44 -10.92 -17.98
CA ILE A 14 18.65 -11.44 -16.86
C ILE A 14 18.37 -10.34 -15.82
N SER A 15 19.33 -9.44 -15.60
CA SER A 15 19.21 -8.37 -14.61
C SER A 15 18.42 -7.15 -15.11
N ALA A 16 18.34 -6.93 -16.43
CA ALA A 16 17.74 -5.72 -16.99
C ALA A 16 16.25 -5.58 -16.66
N TYR A 17 15.47 -6.66 -16.75
CA TYR A 17 14.03 -6.60 -16.48
C TYR A 17 13.69 -6.31 -15.01
N PRO A 18 14.24 -7.05 -14.02
CA PRO A 18 14.09 -6.70 -12.62
C PRO A 18 14.56 -5.28 -12.28
N LEU A 19 15.68 -4.83 -12.88
CA LEU A 19 16.20 -3.47 -12.65
C LEU A 19 15.23 -2.42 -13.17
N PHE A 20 14.67 -2.64 -14.36
CA PHE A 20 13.63 -1.77 -14.92
C PHE A 20 12.42 -1.68 -14.00
N LEU A 21 11.94 -2.79 -13.45
CA LEU A 21 10.82 -2.80 -12.51
C LEU A 21 11.13 -2.02 -11.23
N ILE A 22 12.32 -2.20 -10.63
CA ILE A 22 12.74 -1.42 -9.45
C ILE A 22 12.78 0.08 -9.75
N VAL A 23 13.35 0.46 -10.90
CA VAL A 23 13.40 1.87 -11.32
C VAL A 23 11.99 2.41 -11.53
N GLN A 24 11.10 1.63 -12.16
CA GLN A 24 9.71 2.02 -12.36
C GLN A 24 8.99 2.27 -11.03
N GLU A 25 9.12 1.38 -10.04
CA GLU A 25 8.53 1.56 -8.71
C GLU A 25 9.05 2.83 -8.03
N ASN A 26 10.36 3.06 -8.06
CA ASN A 26 10.97 4.25 -7.46
C ASN A 26 10.52 5.56 -8.14
N VAL A 27 10.38 5.55 -9.47
CA VAL A 27 9.88 6.71 -10.22
C VAL A 27 8.42 7.00 -9.87
N LEU A 28 7.58 5.98 -9.77
CA LEU A 28 6.17 6.13 -9.39
C LEU A 28 6.05 6.63 -7.94
N ASP A 29 6.81 6.05 -7.02
CA ASP A 29 6.83 6.48 -5.62
C ASP A 29 7.29 7.94 -5.48
N SER A 30 8.39 8.30 -6.15
CA SER A 30 8.88 9.67 -6.18
C SER A 30 7.86 10.64 -6.77
N TYR A 31 7.18 10.25 -7.85
CA TYR A 31 6.11 11.05 -8.45
C TYR A 31 4.97 11.30 -7.46
N VAL A 32 4.48 10.27 -6.77
CA VAL A 32 3.40 10.42 -5.78
C VAL A 32 3.86 11.26 -4.58
N ASN A 33 5.04 10.98 -4.01
CA ASN A 33 5.58 11.71 -2.86
C ASN A 33 5.92 13.18 -3.17
N SER A 34 6.29 13.48 -4.41
CA SER A 34 6.51 14.86 -4.87
C SER A 34 5.21 15.66 -4.93
N ARG A 35 4.08 14.99 -5.18
CA ARG A 35 2.78 15.63 -5.35
C ARG A 35 1.95 15.66 -4.08
N TYR A 36 1.99 14.62 -3.25
CA TYR A 36 1.13 14.49 -2.09
C TYR A 36 1.95 14.50 -0.80
N GLU A 37 1.39 15.13 0.22
CA GLU A 37 1.80 14.97 1.62
C GLU A 37 0.68 14.21 2.32
N ILE A 38 1.03 13.09 2.96
CA ILE A 38 0.07 12.19 3.61
C ILE A 38 0.43 12.15 5.09
N LYS A 39 -0.58 12.32 5.93
CA LYS A 39 -0.46 12.27 7.40
C LYS A 39 -1.50 11.31 7.93
N GLU A 40 -1.10 10.48 8.88
CA GLU A 40 -2.06 9.68 9.64
C GLU A 40 -2.96 10.63 10.44
N PHE A 41 -4.27 10.52 10.24
CA PHE A 41 -5.23 11.27 11.04
C PHE A 41 -5.35 10.64 12.43
N ILE A 42 -5.25 9.31 12.51
CA ILE A 42 -5.22 8.53 13.75
C ILE A 42 -3.87 7.81 13.88
N ASP A 43 -2.93 8.38 14.64
CA ASP A 43 -1.64 7.74 14.94
C ASP A 43 -1.79 6.81 16.15
N ILE A 44 -2.04 5.54 15.86
CA ILE A 44 -2.22 4.49 16.88
C ILE A 44 -0.88 3.93 17.36
N ARG A 45 0.20 4.09 16.58
CA ARG A 45 1.54 3.64 16.98
C ARG A 45 2.08 4.47 18.15
N ASN A 46 1.75 5.76 18.18
CA ASN A 46 2.15 6.67 19.26
C ASN A 46 1.01 7.03 20.24
N MET A 47 -0.19 6.46 20.07
CA MET A 47 -1.40 6.76 20.88
C MET A 47 -1.68 8.26 21.03
N ARG A 48 -1.34 9.08 20.01
CA ARG A 48 -1.56 10.54 20.06
C ARG A 48 -2.82 10.86 19.26
N HIS A 49 -3.95 10.90 19.96
CA HIS A 49 -5.15 11.52 19.43
C HIS A 49 -4.94 13.04 19.38
N ARG A 50 -5.17 13.67 18.23
CA ARG A 50 -5.55 15.10 18.23
C ARG A 50 -6.95 15.17 18.83
N VAL A 51 -6.97 15.29 20.16
CA VAL A 51 -8.11 15.60 21.06
C VAL A 51 -9.49 15.39 20.44
N VAL A 52 -10.10 14.24 20.72
CA VAL A 52 -11.55 14.16 20.88
C VAL A 52 -11.79 13.73 22.32
N THR A 53 -12.25 14.67 23.14
CA THR A 53 -12.83 14.40 24.46
C THR A 53 -13.90 13.31 24.30
N GLN A 54 -13.67 12.21 25.03
CA GLN A 54 -14.43 10.97 25.03
C GLN A 54 -15.94 11.12 24.75
N VAL A 55 -16.42 10.41 23.73
CA VAL A 55 -17.69 9.67 23.78
C VAL A 55 -17.46 8.32 23.10
N SER A 56 -17.75 7.23 23.80
CA SER A 56 -17.53 5.87 23.33
C SER A 56 -18.50 5.50 22.19
N ASN A 57 -17.97 4.99 21.08
CA ASN A 57 -17.86 3.56 20.77
C ASN A 57 -17.03 3.47 19.50
N ASP A 58 -15.96 2.67 19.52
CA ASP A 58 -15.44 1.99 18.34
C ASP A 58 -14.94 2.90 17.18
N LEU A 59 -13.62 3.13 17.13
CA LEU A 59 -12.87 4.03 16.23
C LEU A 59 -13.21 5.52 16.43
N ALA A 60 -12.75 6.15 17.53
CA ALA A 60 -12.78 7.61 17.82
C ALA A 60 -13.86 8.43 17.09
N SER A 61 -15.09 7.91 17.05
CA SER A 61 -16.19 8.40 16.23
C SER A 61 -17.18 9.14 17.12
N PRO A 62 -17.71 10.31 16.70
CA PRO A 62 -17.51 10.95 15.40
C PRO A 62 -16.14 11.64 15.28
N ILE A 63 -15.52 11.50 14.11
CA ILE A 63 -14.31 12.22 13.71
C ILE A 63 -14.74 13.53 13.05
N ILE A 64 -14.30 14.65 13.62
CA ILE A 64 -14.53 15.97 13.06
C ILE A 64 -13.27 16.38 12.30
N TRP A 65 -13.39 16.51 10.98
CA TRP A 65 -12.35 17.07 10.12
C TRP A 65 -12.91 18.27 9.38
N ARG A 66 -12.47 19.47 9.79
CA ARG A 66 -13.00 20.75 9.31
C ARG A 66 -14.50 20.83 9.59
N ASN A 67 -15.33 20.84 8.54
CA ASN A 67 -16.79 20.85 8.63
C ASN A 67 -17.41 19.48 8.31
N ASN A 68 -16.58 18.45 8.14
CA ASN A 68 -17.04 17.10 7.88
C ASN A 68 -17.07 16.28 9.17
N THR A 69 -18.15 15.51 9.33
CA THR A 69 -18.31 14.53 10.41
C THR A 69 -18.24 13.14 9.81
N VAL A 70 -17.28 12.33 10.25
CA VAL A 70 -17.15 10.93 9.85
C VAL A 70 -17.53 10.05 11.03
N GLU A 71 -18.52 9.19 10.83
CA GLU A 71 -18.97 8.22 11.82
C GLU A 71 -18.72 6.81 11.31
N VAL A 72 -18.17 5.96 12.17
CA VAL A 72 -17.97 4.53 11.89
C VAL A 72 -18.88 3.74 12.81
N ILE A 73 -19.83 3.02 12.23
CA ILE A 73 -20.82 2.24 12.96
C ILE A 73 -20.55 0.77 12.68
N THR A 74 -20.59 -0.04 13.73
CA THR A 74 -20.53 -1.50 13.58
C THR A 74 -21.83 -2.18 13.93
N LYS A 75 -22.19 -3.19 13.12
CA LYS A 75 -23.33 -4.05 13.37
C LYS A 75 -22.89 -5.51 13.35
N ASP A 76 -23.17 -6.25 14.41
CA ASP A 76 -22.89 -7.68 14.46
C ASP A 76 -23.76 -8.43 13.43
N THR A 77 -23.17 -9.29 12.61
CA THR A 77 -23.91 -10.10 11.63
C THR A 77 -24.43 -11.42 12.18
N GLY A 78 -24.04 -11.76 13.42
CA GLY A 78 -24.36 -13.04 14.05
C GLY A 78 -23.52 -14.21 13.56
N ARG A 79 -22.60 -14.00 12.59
CA ARG A 79 -21.72 -15.05 12.05
C ARG A 79 -20.34 -15.02 12.71
N ASP A 80 -19.82 -16.21 12.93
CA ASP A 80 -18.48 -16.40 13.49
C ASP A 80 -17.41 -16.40 12.39
N ALA A 81 -16.16 -16.16 12.78
CA ALA A 81 -15.03 -16.15 11.87
C ALA A 81 -14.78 -17.56 11.26
N PRO A 82 -14.59 -17.70 9.94
CA PRO A 82 -14.62 -19.01 9.26
C PRO A 82 -13.42 -19.94 9.50
N THR A 83 -12.45 -19.55 10.31
CA THR A 83 -11.42 -20.45 10.85
C THR A 83 -10.71 -19.68 11.96
N SER A 84 -10.86 -20.10 13.22
CA SER A 84 -10.16 -19.41 14.29
C SER A 84 -9.79 -20.32 15.46
N ASN A 85 -8.49 -20.54 15.60
CA ASN A 85 -7.83 -20.84 16.89
C ASN A 85 -8.03 -19.72 17.93
N ASN A 86 -8.69 -18.60 17.59
CA ASN A 86 -9.01 -17.47 18.45
C ASN A 86 -10.53 -17.29 18.57
N GLN A 87 -11.13 -17.83 19.62
CA GLN A 87 -12.58 -17.91 19.87
C GLN A 87 -13.31 -16.54 20.04
N ASN A 88 -12.65 -15.40 19.80
CA ASN A 88 -13.14 -14.08 20.22
C ASN A 88 -13.44 -13.09 19.08
N LYS A 89 -13.39 -13.51 17.80
CA LYS A 89 -13.69 -12.64 16.64
C LYS A 89 -14.99 -13.05 15.95
N ARG A 90 -15.75 -12.06 15.50
CA ARG A 90 -17.01 -12.23 14.76
C ARG A 90 -17.00 -11.40 13.48
N ILE A 91 -17.83 -11.80 12.53
CA ILE A 91 -18.06 -11.02 11.32
C ILE A 91 -19.03 -9.89 11.68
N LYS A 92 -18.56 -8.65 11.55
CA LYS A 92 -19.37 -7.44 11.74
C LYS A 92 -19.45 -6.65 10.43
N GLN A 93 -20.54 -5.93 10.24
CA GLN A 93 -20.68 -4.93 9.18
C GLN A 93 -20.13 -3.59 9.69
N ILE A 94 -19.26 -2.98 8.90
CA ILE A 94 -18.80 -1.61 9.05
C ILE A 94 -19.64 -0.72 8.12
N ILE A 95 -20.25 0.30 8.70
CA ILE A 95 -21.03 1.33 8.02
C ILE A 95 -20.30 2.65 8.25
N ILE A 96 -19.96 3.35 7.17
CA ILE A 96 -19.31 4.64 7.23
C ILE A 96 -20.35 5.69 6.87
N LYS A 97 -20.61 6.63 7.79
CA LYS A 97 -21.45 7.80 7.52
C LYS A 97 -20.58 9.04 7.45
N ILE A 98 -20.81 9.85 6.43
CA ILE A 98 -20.15 11.16 6.29
C ILE A 98 -21.26 12.21 6.27
N ASN A 99 -21.19 13.17 7.18
CA ASN A 99 -22.20 14.21 7.35
C ASN A 99 -23.62 13.65 7.55
N GLY A 100 -23.72 12.52 8.25
CA GLY A 100 -24.98 11.81 8.52
C GLY A 100 -25.51 10.93 7.38
N MET A 101 -24.88 10.94 6.20
CA MET A 101 -25.28 10.14 5.05
C MET A 101 -24.42 8.89 4.91
N GLU A 102 -25.05 7.75 4.57
CA GLU A 102 -24.34 6.52 4.23
C GLU A 102 -23.78 6.65 2.80
N GLU A 103 -22.50 6.98 2.69
CA GLU A 103 -21.85 7.26 1.40
C GLU A 103 -21.47 5.99 0.64
N SER A 104 -21.54 4.83 1.29
CA SER A 104 -21.08 3.58 0.69
C SER A 104 -21.77 2.36 1.28
N LEU A 105 -21.79 1.26 0.52
CA LEU A 105 -22.39 0.02 0.99
C LEU A 105 -21.67 -0.50 2.25
N PRO A 106 -22.42 -1.05 3.23
CA PRO A 106 -21.82 -1.72 4.38
C PRO A 106 -20.90 -2.86 3.96
N THR A 107 -19.78 -2.99 4.64
CA THR A 107 -18.75 -3.99 4.32
C THR A 107 -18.44 -4.85 5.53
N GLU A 108 -18.08 -6.10 5.31
CA GLU A 108 -17.78 -7.00 6.41
C GLU A 108 -16.33 -6.86 6.91
N ALA A 109 -16.12 -7.09 8.20
CA ALA A 109 -14.83 -7.09 8.86
C ALA A 109 -14.79 -8.13 9.99
N LEU A 110 -13.60 -8.70 10.25
CA LEU A 110 -13.37 -9.54 11.43
C LEU A 110 -12.92 -8.69 12.59
N LEU A 111 -13.87 -8.39 13.48
CA LEU A 111 -13.66 -7.57 14.65
C LEU A 111 -13.82 -8.42 15.92
N PRO A 112 -13.17 -8.05 17.03
CA PRO A 112 -13.42 -8.71 18.31
C PRO A 112 -14.90 -8.55 18.71
N GLN A 113 -15.40 -9.50 19.50
CA GLN A 113 -16.79 -9.47 19.96
C GLN A 113 -17.09 -8.17 20.71
N LYS A 114 -16.21 -7.81 21.65
CA LYS A 114 -16.19 -6.51 22.33
C LYS A 114 -15.09 -5.67 21.71
N ILE A 115 -15.48 -4.58 21.06
CA ILE A 115 -14.57 -3.59 20.54
C ILE A 115 -14.32 -2.60 21.67
N THR A 116 -13.05 -2.27 21.92
CA THR A 116 -12.67 -1.43 23.07
C THR A 116 -11.64 -0.36 22.71
N LYS A 117 -11.02 -0.46 21.54
CA LYS A 117 -9.96 0.43 21.08
C LYS A 117 -10.03 0.62 19.57
N ASP A 118 -9.60 1.77 19.09
CA ASP A 118 -9.52 2.08 17.65
C ASP A 118 -8.60 1.12 16.90
N SER A 119 -7.58 0.57 17.58
CA SER A 119 -6.69 -0.46 17.05
C SER A 119 -7.42 -1.71 16.57
N ASP A 120 -8.64 -1.98 17.06
CA ASP A 120 -9.43 -3.13 16.66
C ASP A 120 -9.89 -3.02 15.19
N PHE A 121 -9.94 -1.79 14.64
CA PHE A 121 -10.33 -1.50 13.26
C PHE A 121 -9.18 -1.40 12.28
N LEU A 122 -7.96 -1.14 12.74
CA LEU A 122 -6.80 -0.86 11.88
C LEU A 122 -6.33 -1.99 10.97
N SER A 123 -6.94 -3.18 11.08
CA SER A 123 -6.73 -4.25 10.10
C SER A 123 -7.73 -4.21 8.95
N TRP A 124 -8.66 -3.23 8.99
CA TRP A 124 -9.81 -3.12 8.12
C TRP A 124 -10.08 -1.70 7.63
N LEU A 125 -9.78 -0.67 8.43
CA LEU A 125 -10.05 0.73 8.14
C LEU A 125 -9.09 1.67 8.88
N ASN A 126 -8.60 2.67 8.16
CA ASN A 126 -7.78 3.75 8.71
C ASN A 126 -8.05 5.06 7.94
N ILE A 127 -7.70 6.18 8.55
CA ILE A 127 -8.04 7.52 8.07
C ILE A 127 -6.77 8.35 7.94
N LEU A 128 -6.60 8.96 6.77
CA LEU A 128 -5.43 9.74 6.40
C LEU A 128 -5.85 11.15 5.96
N GLU A 129 -5.06 12.15 6.31
CA GLU A 129 -5.15 13.49 5.75
C GLU A 129 -4.17 13.61 4.58
N ILE A 130 -4.65 14.09 3.45
CA ILE A 130 -3.91 14.24 2.20
C ILE A 130 -3.86 15.71 1.83
N LYS A 131 -2.69 16.20 1.48
CA LYS A 131 -2.50 17.50 0.84
C LYS A 131 -1.89 17.34 -0.54
N ASP A 132 -2.61 17.75 -1.58
CA ASP A 132 -2.05 17.86 -2.93
C ASP A 132 -1.22 19.15 -3.01
N LYS A 133 0.11 19.02 -3.02
CA LYS A 133 1.06 20.15 -3.06
C LYS A 133 0.93 20.99 -4.33
N LYS A 134 0.39 20.43 -5.42
CA LYS A 134 0.20 21.16 -6.69
C LYS A 134 -1.02 22.08 -6.64
N SER A 135 -2.13 21.58 -6.09
CA SER A 135 -3.38 22.36 -6.01
C SER A 135 -3.58 23.05 -4.66
N ASN A 136 -2.74 22.73 -3.67
CA ASN A 136 -2.86 23.12 -2.26
C ASN A 136 -4.22 22.75 -1.63
N LYS A 137 -4.89 21.72 -2.16
CA LYS A 137 -6.15 21.19 -1.63
C LYS A 137 -5.89 20.09 -0.63
N GLU A 138 -6.62 20.10 0.47
CA GLU A 138 -6.59 19.04 1.46
C GLU A 138 -7.84 18.16 1.37
N LYS A 139 -7.67 16.88 1.68
CA LYS A 139 -8.72 15.86 1.67
C LYS A 139 -8.52 14.92 2.84
N LEU A 140 -9.62 14.40 3.36
CA LEU A 140 -9.59 13.22 4.21
C LEU A 140 -9.77 11.98 3.33
N ALA A 141 -9.00 10.93 3.56
CA ALA A 141 -9.17 9.63 2.92
C ALA A 141 -9.45 8.57 3.97
N ILE A 142 -10.58 7.88 3.81
CA ILE A 142 -10.94 6.73 4.61
C ILE A 142 -10.59 5.50 3.78
N VAL A 143 -9.49 4.85 4.13
CA VAL A 143 -8.97 3.67 3.44
C VAL A 143 -9.54 2.44 4.11
N GLN A 144 -10.15 1.57 3.32
CA GLN A 144 -10.81 0.39 3.84
C GLN A 144 -10.52 -0.85 3.00
N ARG A 145 -10.24 -1.96 3.68
CA ARG A 145 -10.14 -3.27 3.05
C ARG A 145 -11.52 -3.88 2.85
N LEU A 146 -11.76 -4.39 1.65
CA LEU A 146 -12.98 -5.10 1.29
C LEU A 146 -12.77 -6.62 1.37
N VAL A 147 -13.76 -7.31 1.93
CA VAL A 147 -13.80 -8.77 1.95
C VAL A 147 -14.50 -9.27 0.71
N ASN A 148 -13.82 -10.09 -0.10
CA ASN A 148 -14.48 -10.87 -1.17
C ASN A 148 -14.74 -12.32 -0.74
N ASP A 149 -13.76 -12.95 -0.11
CA ASP A 149 -13.84 -14.33 0.37
C ASP A 149 -13.02 -14.45 1.66
N TRP A 150 -13.66 -14.95 2.71
CA TRP A 150 -13.03 -15.14 4.00
C TRP A 150 -12.00 -16.28 4.05
N ASN A 151 -12.09 -17.21 3.09
CA ASN A 151 -11.15 -18.34 2.98
C ASN A 151 -9.90 -17.97 2.18
N ASN A 152 -9.97 -16.91 1.38
CA ASN A 152 -8.88 -16.49 0.53
C ASN A 152 -8.12 -15.29 1.13
N ARG A 153 -6.96 -15.59 1.72
CA ARG A 153 -6.10 -14.58 2.36
C ARG A 153 -5.00 -14.05 1.45
N GLU A 154 -4.92 -14.54 0.22
CA GLU A 154 -3.92 -14.12 -0.74
C GLU A 154 -4.14 -12.66 -1.14
N VAL A 155 -3.04 -11.93 -1.36
CA VAL A 155 -3.10 -10.48 -1.61
C VAL A 155 -3.72 -10.17 -2.97
N GLU A 156 -3.59 -11.10 -3.91
CA GLU A 156 -4.07 -11.06 -5.29
C GLU A 156 -5.60 -10.92 -5.38
N HIS A 157 -6.31 -11.38 -4.36
CA HIS A 157 -7.77 -11.33 -4.28
C HIS A 157 -8.30 -10.17 -3.43
N GLN A 158 -7.40 -9.35 -2.88
CA GLN A 158 -7.78 -8.21 -2.06
C GLN A 158 -8.32 -7.07 -2.93
N LYS A 159 -9.31 -6.40 -2.35
CA LYS A 159 -9.88 -5.17 -2.86
C LYS A 159 -9.89 -4.14 -1.75
N TRP A 160 -9.82 -2.90 -2.15
CA TRP A 160 -9.84 -1.75 -1.25
C TRP A 160 -10.79 -0.71 -1.78
N ARG A 161 -11.38 0.01 -0.85
CA ARG A 161 -12.20 1.19 -1.07
C ARG A 161 -11.55 2.36 -0.38
N ILE A 162 -11.54 3.51 -1.05
CA ILE A 162 -11.11 4.78 -0.49
C ILE A 162 -12.23 5.78 -0.67
N LEU A 163 -12.72 6.33 0.44
CA LEU A 163 -13.65 7.46 0.43
C LEU A 163 -12.83 8.73 0.63
N TYR A 164 -12.81 9.59 -0.38
CA TYR A 164 -12.22 10.92 -0.29
C TYR A 164 -13.28 11.92 0.13
N VAL A 165 -13.01 12.65 1.19
CA VAL A 165 -13.85 13.73 1.70
C VAL A 165 -13.12 15.05 1.47
N ASP A 166 -13.70 15.89 0.63
CA ASP A 166 -13.19 17.23 0.34
C ASP A 166 -13.64 18.23 1.42
N GLU A 167 -12.95 19.37 1.50
CA GLU A 167 -13.33 20.48 2.39
C GLU A 167 -14.75 21.00 2.12
N ASP A 168 -15.20 20.89 0.86
CA ASP A 168 -16.52 21.32 0.39
C ASP A 168 -17.64 20.28 0.66
N MET A 169 -17.40 19.33 1.57
CA MET A 169 -18.31 18.22 1.93
C MET A 169 -18.65 17.25 0.79
N ARG A 170 -17.89 17.30 -0.31
CA ARG A 170 -18.04 16.34 -1.41
C ARG A 170 -17.33 15.05 -1.05
N VAL A 171 -18.02 13.94 -1.27
CA VAL A 171 -17.47 12.60 -1.09
C VAL A 171 -17.31 11.95 -2.47
N THR A 172 -16.14 11.37 -2.71
CA THR A 172 -15.90 10.55 -3.90
C THR A 172 -15.34 9.20 -3.49
N GLU A 173 -15.85 8.14 -4.09
CA GLU A 173 -15.39 6.78 -3.85
C GLU A 173 -14.45 6.31 -4.96
N GLU A 174 -13.36 5.67 -4.57
CA GLU A 174 -12.46 4.90 -5.44
C GLU A 174 -12.39 3.47 -4.92
N THR A 175 -12.68 2.50 -5.76
CA THR A 175 -12.54 1.07 -5.43
C THR A 175 -11.61 0.41 -6.44
N PHE A 176 -10.64 -0.35 -5.96
CA PHE A 176 -9.69 -1.08 -6.78
C PHE A 176 -9.26 -2.39 -6.13
N SER A 177 -8.66 -3.27 -6.92
CA SER A 177 -8.11 -4.57 -6.51
C SER A 177 -6.59 -4.60 -6.62
N TYR A 178 -5.99 -5.68 -6.14
CA TYR A 178 -4.56 -5.89 -6.33
C TYR A 178 -4.17 -5.90 -7.83
N ILE A 179 -5.00 -6.49 -8.70
CA ILE A 179 -4.67 -6.69 -10.12
C ILE A 179 -4.62 -5.37 -10.91
N ASP A 180 -5.47 -4.40 -10.57
CA ASP A 180 -5.59 -3.11 -11.26
C ASP A 180 -4.93 -1.94 -10.52
N ARG A 181 -4.28 -2.20 -9.37
CA ARG A 181 -3.63 -1.20 -8.51
C ARG A 181 -2.70 -0.22 -9.23
N GLY A 182 -2.07 -0.64 -10.33
CA GLY A 182 -1.19 0.22 -11.15
C GLY A 182 -1.89 1.39 -11.83
N LYS A 183 -3.23 1.45 -11.81
CA LYS A 183 -4.03 2.59 -12.27
C LYS A 183 -4.35 3.58 -11.14
N HIS A 184 -4.11 3.20 -9.88
CA HIS A 184 -4.56 3.88 -8.67
C HIS A 184 -3.37 4.32 -7.82
N LEU A 185 -2.45 5.12 -8.38
CA LEU A 185 -1.16 5.43 -7.73
C LEU A 185 -1.33 6.07 -6.34
N LEU A 186 -2.21 7.07 -6.21
CA LEU A 186 -2.50 7.65 -4.90
C LEU A 186 -3.15 6.62 -3.98
N GLY A 187 -4.10 5.82 -4.48
CA GLY A 187 -4.76 4.78 -3.70
C GLY A 187 -3.79 3.73 -3.14
N VAL A 188 -2.81 3.29 -3.93
CA VAL A 188 -1.75 2.38 -3.47
C VAL A 188 -0.90 3.03 -2.39
N LYS A 189 -0.53 4.30 -2.56
CA LYS A 189 0.26 5.00 -1.55
C LYS A 189 -0.51 5.15 -0.23
N LEU A 190 -1.78 5.50 -0.30
CA LEU A 190 -2.65 5.60 0.87
C LEU A 190 -2.79 4.24 1.55
N LEU A 191 -2.92 3.16 0.79
CA LEU A 191 -2.99 1.81 1.33
C LEU A 191 -1.72 1.42 2.12
N LEU A 192 -0.55 1.76 1.58
CA LEU A 192 0.73 1.49 2.24
C LEU A 192 0.90 2.32 3.52
N ASP A 193 0.58 3.61 3.44
CA ASP A 193 0.68 4.51 4.60
C ASP A 193 -0.38 4.18 5.66
N SER A 194 -1.55 3.67 5.27
CA SER A 194 -2.63 3.27 6.16
C SER A 194 -2.41 1.90 6.81
N SER A 195 -1.44 1.11 6.32
CA SER A 195 -1.19 -0.29 6.73
C SER A 195 -2.38 -1.24 6.47
N GLU A 196 -3.24 -0.95 5.49
CA GLU A 196 -4.46 -1.74 5.19
C GLU A 196 -4.23 -2.86 4.16
N SER A 197 -2.99 -3.05 3.73
CA SER A 197 -2.55 -4.21 2.96
C SER A 197 -1.98 -5.27 3.89
N THR A 198 -2.26 -6.55 3.64
CA THR A 198 -1.67 -7.66 4.42
C THR A 198 -0.17 -7.81 4.23
N THR A 199 0.35 -7.29 3.12
CA THR A 199 1.76 -7.35 2.73
C THR A 199 2.17 -6.03 2.10
N TRP A 200 3.47 -5.79 1.99
CA TRP A 200 3.96 -4.67 1.20
C TRP A 200 3.72 -4.95 -0.29
N ILE A 201 3.00 -4.06 -0.96
CA ILE A 201 2.71 -4.15 -2.40
C ILE A 201 3.32 -2.95 -3.12
N GLY A 202 3.74 -3.14 -4.36
CA GLY A 202 4.18 -2.04 -5.21
C GLY A 202 3.05 -1.45 -6.05
N TYR A 203 3.35 -0.40 -6.79
CA TYR A 203 2.42 0.25 -7.71
C TYR A 203 2.12 -0.64 -8.93
N LYS A 204 3.13 -1.26 -9.54
CA LYS A 204 2.97 -2.15 -10.71
C LYS A 204 3.57 -3.53 -10.52
N SER A 205 4.58 -3.63 -9.67
CA SER A 205 5.26 -4.87 -9.31
C SER A 205 5.68 -4.81 -7.86
N ASP A 206 5.65 -5.96 -7.19
CA ASP A 206 6.04 -5.99 -5.77
C ASP A 206 7.55 -6.17 -5.60
N ILE A 207 8.34 -6.09 -6.68
CA ILE A 207 9.77 -6.41 -6.64
C ILE A 207 10.53 -5.50 -5.67
N ALA A 208 10.12 -4.23 -5.54
CA ALA A 208 10.74 -3.29 -4.62
C ALA A 208 10.39 -3.55 -3.14
N TYR A 209 9.36 -4.37 -2.88
CA TYR A 209 8.71 -4.50 -1.57
C TYR A 209 8.70 -5.94 -1.00
N THR A 210 8.89 -6.95 -1.85
CA THR A 210 8.87 -8.39 -1.47
C THR A 210 10.22 -8.95 -1.08
N LEU A 211 11.30 -8.19 -1.25
CA LEU A 211 12.66 -8.69 -1.07
C LEU A 211 13.12 -8.52 0.38
N PRO A 212 13.36 -9.62 1.11
CA PRO A 212 13.56 -9.58 2.57
C PRO A 212 14.92 -9.01 3.00
N SER A 213 15.83 -8.67 2.08
CA SER A 213 17.14 -8.13 2.44
C SER A 213 17.49 -6.86 1.68
N ILE A 214 18.00 -5.88 2.43
CA ILE A 214 18.64 -4.65 1.91
C ILE A 214 19.75 -5.00 0.90
N LEU A 215 20.36 -6.17 1.04
CA LEU A 215 21.42 -6.65 0.16
C LEU A 215 20.91 -7.19 -1.17
N PHE A 216 19.64 -7.63 -1.26
CA PHE A 216 19.15 -8.22 -2.49
C PHE A 216 19.20 -7.22 -3.64
N PRO A 217 18.55 -6.05 -3.62
CA PRO A 217 18.62 -5.10 -4.74
C PRO A 217 20.05 -4.69 -5.11
N LEU A 218 20.96 -4.68 -4.12
CA LEU A 218 22.37 -4.35 -4.29
C LEU A 218 23.14 -5.46 -5.01
N ILE A 219 22.89 -6.74 -4.67
CA ILE A 219 23.56 -7.90 -5.27
C ILE A 219 22.86 -8.31 -6.59
N TYR A 220 21.53 -8.33 -6.60
CA TYR A 220 20.69 -8.63 -7.75
C TYR A 220 19.40 -7.76 -7.73
N PRO A 221 19.07 -7.04 -8.79
CA PRO A 221 19.67 -7.11 -10.13
C PRO A 221 20.83 -6.14 -10.34
N THR A 222 21.08 -5.20 -9.43
CA THR A 222 22.04 -4.11 -9.67
C THR A 222 23.48 -4.64 -9.75
N GLY A 223 23.90 -5.42 -8.75
CA GLY A 223 25.26 -5.99 -8.69
C GLY A 223 25.55 -6.93 -9.86
N THR A 224 24.63 -7.83 -10.19
CA THR A 224 24.77 -8.74 -11.34
C THR A 224 24.84 -7.99 -12.67
N PHE A 225 24.08 -6.91 -12.83
CA PHE A 225 24.16 -6.05 -14.01
C PHE A 225 25.54 -5.37 -14.12
N LEU A 226 26.04 -4.81 -13.02
CA LEU A 226 27.36 -4.16 -12.97
C LEU A 226 28.51 -5.14 -13.23
N ILE A 227 28.45 -6.36 -12.65
CA ILE A 227 29.43 -7.41 -12.93
C ILE A 227 29.41 -7.79 -14.42
N GLY A 228 28.21 -7.88 -15.03
CA GLY A 228 28.07 -8.10 -16.46
C GLY A 228 28.79 -7.04 -17.30
N ILE A 229 28.63 -5.76 -16.96
CA ILE A 229 29.33 -4.65 -17.60
C ILE A 229 30.86 -4.79 -17.46
N VAL A 230 31.37 -5.07 -16.25
CA VAL A 230 32.81 -5.22 -16.00
C VAL A 230 33.39 -6.38 -16.82
N VAL A 231 32.68 -7.52 -16.91
CA VAL A 231 33.10 -8.67 -17.72
C VAL A 231 33.16 -8.31 -19.21
N LEU A 232 32.22 -7.52 -19.73
CA LEU A 232 32.25 -7.07 -21.12
C LEU A 232 33.39 -6.08 -21.40
N ILE A 233 33.65 -5.14 -20.48
CA ILE A 233 34.75 -4.17 -20.61
C ILE A 233 36.11 -4.90 -20.62
N THR A 234 36.32 -5.82 -19.67
CA THR A 234 37.56 -6.59 -19.59
C THR A 234 37.77 -7.49 -20.81
N TRP A 235 36.71 -8.11 -21.32
CA TRP A 235 36.75 -8.85 -22.58
C TRP A 235 37.14 -7.98 -23.77
N SER A 236 36.53 -6.79 -23.91
CA SER A 236 36.80 -5.84 -24.98
C SER A 236 38.27 -5.38 -24.96
N ASN A 237 38.79 -5.02 -23.78
CA ASN A 237 40.18 -4.60 -23.61
C ASN A 237 41.18 -5.71 -23.97
N ASN A 238 40.91 -6.95 -23.57
CA ASN A 238 41.77 -8.09 -23.90
C ASN A 238 41.78 -8.40 -25.41
N ASN A 239 40.65 -8.24 -26.10
CA ASN A 239 40.59 -8.41 -27.55
C ASN A 239 41.33 -7.30 -28.31
N ARG A 240 41.25 -6.05 -27.82
CA ARG A 240 42.00 -4.92 -28.41
C ARG A 240 43.51 -5.14 -28.31
N LYS A 241 44.02 -5.57 -27.15
CA LYS A 241 45.44 -5.88 -26.97
C LYS A 241 45.92 -6.97 -27.93
N LYS A 242 45.14 -8.03 -28.15
CA LYS A 242 45.52 -9.10 -29.10
C LYS A 242 45.61 -8.63 -30.55
N ARG A 243 44.85 -7.59 -30.95
CA ARG A 243 44.90 -7.02 -32.31
C ARG A 243 46.10 -6.12 -32.55
N LEU A 244 46.75 -5.60 -31.49
CA LEU A 244 47.93 -4.72 -31.60
C LEU A 244 49.26 -5.47 -31.63
N VAL A 245 49.24 -6.79 -31.39
CA VAL A 245 50.42 -7.66 -31.33
C VAL A 245 50.56 -8.49 -32.62
N ILE A 246 49.68 -8.27 -33.60
CA ILE A 246 49.69 -8.87 -34.95
C ILE A 246 50.00 -7.75 -35.93
#